data_AF-A0A4Q7RZ37-F1
#
_entry.id   AF-A0A4Q7RZ37-F1
#
_cell.length_a   1.000
_cell.length_b   1.000
_cell.length_c   1.000
_cell.angle_alpha   90.00
_cell.angle_beta   90.00
_cell.angle_gamma   90.00
#
_symmetry.space_group_name_H-M   'P 1'
#
loop_
_entity.id
_entity.type
_entity.pdbx_description
1 polymer ?
#
loop_
_entity_poly.entity_id
_entity_poly.type
_entity_poly.pdbx_seq_one_letter_code
_entity_poly.pdbx_strand_id
1 'polypeptide(L)'
;MKNRIGFIAASALALSLVSGCAVADVGYYAERHPNIEAASVHAEQAIERMQAAQRANHYALGGHAGRAIALLHQAQAEMEAAAATASSHAY
;
A
#
# COMPACT_ATOMS: atom_id res chain seq x y z
N MET A 1 -22.75 -34.21 34.95
CA MET A 1 -21.31 -34.59 34.91
C MET A 1 -21.07 -35.50 33.71
N LYS A 2 -20.37 -35.02 32.67
CA LYS A 2 -19.60 -35.85 31.72
C LYS A 2 -18.75 -34.95 30.82
N ASN A 3 -17.47 -34.85 31.14
CA ASN A 3 -16.44 -34.25 30.29
C ASN A 3 -16.03 -35.24 29.20
N ARG A 4 -15.93 -34.78 27.95
CA ARG A 4 -15.15 -35.45 26.89
C ARG A 4 -14.28 -34.42 26.17
N ILE A 5 -13.07 -34.31 26.72
CA ILE A 5 -11.76 -34.08 26.12
C ILE A 5 -11.74 -34.06 24.57
N GLY A 6 -11.06 -33.06 23.99
CA GLY A 6 -10.43 -33.22 22.67
C GLY A 6 -10.21 -31.92 21.88
N PHE A 7 -9.00 -31.37 22.00
CA PHE A 7 -8.31 -30.35 21.19
C PHE A 7 -8.70 -30.21 19.70
N ILE A 8 -8.39 -29.01 19.15
CA ILE A 8 -8.40 -28.51 17.74
C ILE A 8 -9.45 -27.37 17.62
N ALA A 9 -9.18 -26.12 17.22
CA ALA A 9 -8.06 -25.49 16.53
C ALA A 9 -8.04 -23.98 16.83
N ALA A 10 -6.84 -23.39 16.71
CA ALA A 10 -6.60 -22.12 16.02
C ALA A 10 -7.34 -20.86 16.54
N SER A 11 -6.64 -20.15 17.43
CA SER A 11 -6.33 -18.72 17.30
C SER A 11 -7.00 -17.99 16.12
N ALA A 12 -8.17 -17.40 16.37
CA ALA A 12 -8.71 -16.31 15.55
C ALA A 12 -8.69 -15.03 16.38
N LEU A 13 -7.47 -14.55 16.67
CA LEU A 13 -7.26 -13.17 17.09
C LEU A 13 -7.50 -12.32 15.83
N ALA A 14 -8.75 -11.96 15.57
CA ALA A 14 -9.11 -11.12 14.45
C ALA A 14 -8.54 -9.71 14.70
N LEU A 15 -7.42 -9.42 14.03
CA LEU A 15 -6.78 -8.12 14.07
C LEU A 15 -7.77 -7.03 13.61
N SER A 16 -8.08 -6.15 14.54
CA SER A 16 -8.62 -4.83 14.28
C SER A 16 -7.57 -3.98 13.56
N LEU A 17 -7.81 -3.63 12.30
CA LEU A 17 -7.15 -2.51 11.63
C LEU A 17 -8.23 -1.55 11.15
N VAL A 18 -8.68 -0.69 12.07
CA VAL A 18 -9.31 0.58 11.70
C VAL A 18 -8.18 1.44 11.14
N SER A 19 -8.06 1.46 9.81
CA SER A 19 -7.18 2.40 9.12
C SER A 19 -7.91 3.74 9.11
N GLY A 20 -7.52 4.66 10.01
CA GLY A 20 -7.96 6.04 9.94
C GLY A 20 -7.30 6.69 8.74
N CYS A 21 -8.08 7.10 7.72
CA CYS A 21 -7.58 7.93 6.65
C CYS A 21 -7.30 9.33 7.21
N ALA A 22 -6.07 9.58 7.63
CA ALA A 22 -5.57 10.95 7.64
C ALA A 22 -5.39 11.34 6.17
N VAL A 23 -6.37 12.08 5.62
CA VAL A 23 -6.20 12.72 4.31
C VAL A 23 -5.21 13.85 4.55
N ALA A 24 -3.94 13.57 4.30
CA ALA A 24 -2.90 14.57 4.29
C ALA A 24 -3.15 15.46 3.06
N ASP A 25 -3.20 16.78 3.26
CA ASP A 25 -3.45 17.73 2.18
C ASP A 25 -2.32 17.63 1.14
N VAL A 26 -2.61 16.93 0.03
CA VAL A 26 -1.64 16.50 -0.98
C VAL A 26 -0.83 17.68 -1.54
N GLY A 27 -1.42 18.89 -1.54
CA GLY A 27 -0.77 20.11 -2.01
C GLY A 27 0.31 20.65 -1.07
N TYR A 28 0.21 20.45 0.24
CA TYR A 28 1.18 20.97 1.22
C TYR A 28 2.48 20.15 1.25
N TYR A 29 2.38 18.83 0.99
CA TYR A 29 3.54 17.94 1.02
C TYR A 29 4.37 17.96 -0.27
N ALA A 30 3.73 18.19 -1.41
CA ALA A 30 4.37 18.29 -2.72
C ALA A 30 5.44 19.40 -2.77
N GLU A 31 5.12 20.60 -2.26
CA GLU A 31 6.04 21.76 -2.28
C GLU A 31 7.33 21.57 -1.45
N ARG A 32 7.34 20.65 -0.48
CA ARG A 32 8.50 20.45 0.42
C ARG A 32 9.40 19.28 0.01
N HIS A 33 8.89 18.29 -0.73
CA HIS A 33 9.61 17.05 -1.03
C HIS A 33 9.56 16.66 -2.52
N PRO A 34 10.16 17.47 -3.42
CA PRO A 34 10.00 17.30 -4.88
C PRO A 34 10.50 15.94 -5.40
N ASN A 35 11.51 15.34 -4.76
CA ASN A 35 11.99 14.01 -5.14
C ASN A 35 11.02 12.89 -4.73
N ILE A 36 10.29 13.06 -3.61
CA ILE A 36 9.27 12.10 -3.17
C ILE A 36 8.04 12.21 -4.08
N GLU A 37 7.64 13.44 -4.43
CA GLU A 37 6.57 13.67 -5.41
C GLU A 37 6.91 13.02 -6.76
N ALA A 38 8.10 13.27 -7.30
CA ALA A 38 8.55 12.65 -8.55
C ALA A 38 8.53 11.12 -8.47
N ALA A 39 8.98 10.53 -7.36
CA ALA A 39 8.93 9.09 -7.16
C ALA A 39 7.48 8.55 -7.13
N SER A 40 6.56 9.27 -6.49
CA SER A 40 5.13 8.91 -6.47
C SER A 40 4.51 8.94 -7.87
N VAL A 41 4.81 9.98 -8.65
CA VAL A 41 4.38 10.09 -10.06
C VAL A 41 4.95 8.94 -10.91
N HIS A 42 6.22 8.58 -10.73
CA HIS A 42 6.81 7.44 -11.43
C HIS A 42 6.16 6.11 -11.05
N ALA A 43 5.76 5.93 -9.79
CA ALA A 43 5.02 4.76 -9.36
C ALA A 43 3.63 4.68 -10.02
N GLU A 44 2.91 5.81 -10.13
CA GLU A 44 1.62 5.89 -10.82
C GLU A 44 1.76 5.53 -12.32
N GLN A 45 2.75 6.11 -13.00
CA GLN A 45 3.06 5.77 -14.39
C GLN A 45 3.38 4.28 -14.56
N ALA A 46 4.12 3.69 -13.61
CA ALA A 46 4.42 2.26 -13.63
C ALA A 46 3.14 1.42 -13.45
N ILE A 47 2.23 1.81 -12.54
CA ILE A 47 0.93 1.14 -12.35
C ILE A 47 0.14 1.15 -13.66
N GLU A 48 0.01 2.30 -14.33
CA GLU A 48 -0.70 2.42 -15.61
C GLU A 48 -0.11 1.48 -16.68
N ARG A 49 1.23 1.41 -16.76
CA ARG A 49 1.94 0.51 -17.68
C ARG A 49 1.68 -0.95 -17.34
N MET A 50 1.66 -1.32 -16.06
CA MET A 50 1.35 -2.68 -15.63
C MET A 50 -0.10 -3.07 -15.93
N GLN A 51 -1.06 -2.16 -15.74
CA GLN A 51 -2.45 -2.37 -16.12
C GLN A 51 -2.62 -2.52 -17.63
N ALA A 52 -1.90 -1.72 -18.42
CA ALA A 52 -1.87 -1.86 -19.87
C ALA A 52 -1.29 -3.22 -20.29
N ALA A 53 -0.21 -3.67 -19.65
CA ALA A 53 0.36 -4.99 -19.88
C ALA A 53 -0.63 -6.11 -19.53
N GLN A 54 -1.39 -5.98 -18.43
CA GLN A 54 -2.46 -6.92 -18.10
C GLN A 54 -3.50 -7.01 -19.22
N ARG A 55 -4.00 -5.87 -19.72
CA ARG A 55 -4.98 -5.85 -20.81
C ARG A 55 -4.41 -6.46 -22.09
N ALA A 56 -3.19 -6.09 -22.47
CA ALA A 56 -2.53 -6.57 -23.68
C ALA A 56 -2.24 -8.07 -23.67
N ASN A 57 -2.05 -8.65 -22.48
CA ASN A 57 -1.74 -10.07 -22.31
C ASN A 57 -2.95 -10.87 -21.78
N HIS A 58 -4.17 -10.36 -21.96
CA HIS A 58 -5.42 -10.99 -21.49
C HIS A 58 -5.37 -11.44 -20.02
N TYR A 59 -4.70 -10.67 -19.18
CA TYR A 59 -4.47 -10.93 -17.76
C TYR A 59 -3.64 -12.21 -17.46
N ALA A 60 -3.08 -12.87 -18.46
CA ALA A 60 -2.29 -14.09 -18.37
C ALA A 60 -0.82 -13.86 -17.94
N LEU A 61 -0.57 -12.88 -17.07
CA LEU A 61 0.77 -12.53 -16.56
C LEU A 61 1.15 -13.27 -15.26
N GLY A 62 0.55 -14.45 -15.01
CA GLY A 62 0.83 -15.26 -13.82
C GLY A 62 0.59 -14.55 -12.47
N GLY A 63 -0.28 -13.53 -12.46
CA GLY A 63 -0.55 -12.69 -11.29
C GLY A 63 0.59 -11.72 -10.90
N HIS A 64 1.72 -11.73 -11.61
CA HIS A 64 2.86 -10.86 -11.30
C HIS A 64 2.54 -9.38 -11.49
N ALA A 65 1.74 -9.04 -12.50
CA ALA A 65 1.34 -7.65 -12.72
C ALA A 65 0.47 -7.10 -11.59
N GLY A 66 -0.48 -7.89 -11.09
CA GLY A 66 -1.28 -7.51 -9.92
C GLY A 66 -0.41 -7.34 -8.66
N ARG A 67 0.55 -8.26 -8.42
CA ARG A 67 1.51 -8.12 -7.31
C ARG A 67 2.38 -6.87 -7.45
N ALA A 68 2.87 -6.57 -8.65
CA ALA A 68 3.68 -5.37 -8.89
C ALA A 68 2.89 -4.09 -8.61
N ILE A 69 1.63 -4.01 -9.07
CA ILE A 69 0.74 -2.87 -8.79
C ILE A 69 0.52 -2.72 -7.28
N ALA A 70 0.25 -3.82 -6.57
CA ALA A 70 0.07 -3.78 -5.11
C ALA A 70 1.31 -3.27 -4.37
N LEU A 71 2.51 -3.71 -4.78
CA LEU A 71 3.77 -3.24 -4.21
C LEU A 71 4.03 -1.76 -4.51
N LEU A 72 3.66 -1.28 -5.71
CA LEU A 72 3.78 0.13 -6.08
C LEU A 72 2.86 1.01 -5.22
N HIS A 73 1.63 0.57 -4.95
CA HIS A 73 0.74 1.27 -4.02
C HIS A 73 1.28 1.29 -2.58
N GLN A 74 1.87 0.19 -2.11
CA GLN A 74 2.54 0.16 -0.80
C GLN A 74 3.71 1.15 -0.77
N ALA A 75 4.53 1.19 -1.83
CA ALA A 75 5.62 2.14 -1.93
C ALA A 75 5.13 3.59 -1.91
N GLN A 76 4.02 3.92 -2.59
CA GLN A 76 3.42 5.26 -2.54
C GLN A 76 2.96 5.64 -1.12
N ALA A 77 2.37 4.71 -0.37
CA ALA A 77 1.99 4.96 1.02
C ALA A 77 3.21 5.26 1.91
N GLU A 78 4.31 4.53 1.73
CA GLU A 78 5.57 4.80 2.45
C GLU A 78 6.21 6.12 2.05
N MET A 79 6.10 6.51 0.77
CA MET A 79 6.54 7.83 0.30
C MET A 79 5.79 8.96 1.00
N GLU A 80 4.46 8.84 1.14
CA GLU A 80 3.64 9.80 1.88
C GLU A 80 4.02 9.84 3.37
N ALA A 81 4.20 8.68 4.00
CA ALA A 81 4.66 8.58 5.39
C ALA A 81 6.05 9.20 5.60
N ALA A 82 6.96 9.02 4.65
CA ALA A 82 8.29 9.62 4.67
C ALA A 82 8.21 11.16 4.55
N ALA A 83 7.38 11.68 3.64
CA ALA A 83 7.14 13.11 3.52
C ALA A 83 6.52 13.71 4.80
N ALA A 84 5.54 13.03 5.40
CA ALA A 84 4.94 13.43 6.67
C ALA A 84 5.96 13.46 7.81
N THR A 85 6.80 12.43 7.90
CA THR A 85 7.87 12.34 8.91
C THR A 85 8.91 13.44 8.72
N ALA A 86 9.38 13.68 7.50
CA ALA A 86 10.34 14.75 7.23
C ALA A 86 9.77 16.14 7.55
N SER A 87 8.47 16.33 7.32
CA SER A 87 7.78 17.59 7.62
C SER A 87 7.54 17.80 9.12
N SER A 88 7.37 16.73 9.90
CA SER A 88 7.19 16.81 11.36
C SER A 88 8.48 17.04 12.14
N HIS A 89 9.63 16.61 11.60
CA HIS A 89 10.96 16.86 12.20
C HIS A 89 11.53 18.25 11.85
N ALA A 90 10.87 19.02 10.98
CA ALA A 90 11.32 20.34 10.55
C ALA A 90 10.88 21.50 11.49
N TYR A 91 10.36 21.19 12.68
CA TYR A 91 9.88 22.15 13.69
C TYR A 91 10.69 22.07 14.99
#